data_AF-A0A1E4S9L5-F1
#
_entry.id   AF-A0A1E4S9L5-F1
#
_cell.length_a   1.000
_cell.length_b   1.000
_cell.length_c   1.000
_cell.angle_alpha   90.00
_cell.angle_beta   90.00
_cell.angle_gamma   90.00
#
_symmetry.space_group_name_H-M   'P 1'
#
loop_
_entity.id
_entity.type
_entity.pdbx_description
1 polymer ?
#
loop_
_entity_poly.entity_id
_entity_poly.type
_entity_poly.pdbx_seq_one_letter_code
_entity_poly.pdbx_strand_id
1 'polypeptide(L)'
;MACRDWHRKLDSQLNKWMHEFIGPLYSGAHRDQYLLELQWYISNAFGSMERLDYGTGHELNYLAFLTGLWKVGILPRTVNGSDFLIMFGHYYNLTRKLITTYTLEPAGSHGVWGLDDHFHIIYILGSSQLLKQDKTTTSVLPKYVNNRSIVYQYSTTNMYFNAIAFIYKVKKGAFFEHSPILYDISSIKTWSKILKGMLKMYQAEVFGKFPVVQHFYFGGVLFPWTNAKDGSPLPISTGDEDVSKLKKEATQDWKVREEQQVHAPWISNPISGSATQSFQDQVIASGARMTDHELEHAMKQPCTSISNRPSSSSAQAGGIPTTKAPWAK
;
A
#
# COMPACT_ATOMS: atom_id res chain seq x y z
N MET A 1 24.97 5.11 6.07
CA MET A 1 25.18 6.50 5.58
C MET A 1 24.61 6.73 4.18
N ALA A 2 24.86 5.85 3.20
CA ALA A 2 24.36 6.01 1.82
C ALA A 2 22.81 6.13 1.70
N CYS A 3 22.02 5.39 2.50
CA CYS A 3 20.57 5.55 2.51
C CYS A 3 20.14 6.98 2.93
N ARG A 4 20.82 7.56 3.92
CA ARG A 4 20.58 8.94 4.36
C ARG A 4 20.94 9.95 3.27
N ASP A 5 22.01 9.71 2.53
CA ASP A 5 22.35 10.53 1.36
C ASP A 5 21.28 10.43 0.27
N TRP A 6 20.69 9.26 0.07
CA TRP A 6 19.60 9.06 -0.89
C TRP A 6 18.35 9.85 -0.49
N HIS A 7 17.91 9.77 0.78
CA HIS A 7 16.80 10.58 1.27
C HIS A 7 17.06 12.08 1.13
N ARG A 8 18.24 12.57 1.54
CA ARG A 8 18.63 13.99 1.36
C ARG A 8 18.56 14.44 -0.10
N LYS A 9 19.00 13.59 -1.03
CA LYS A 9 18.90 13.88 -2.47
C LYS A 9 17.45 13.90 -2.94
N LEU A 10 16.63 12.94 -2.52
CA LEU A 10 15.20 12.92 -2.83
C LEU A 10 14.53 14.21 -2.34
N ASP A 11 14.68 14.53 -1.06
CA ASP A 11 14.03 15.71 -0.44
C ASP A 11 14.49 17.03 -1.08
N SER A 12 15.76 17.12 -1.49
CA SER A 12 16.28 18.30 -2.20
C SER A 12 15.63 18.55 -3.56
N GLN A 13 15.08 17.51 -4.19
CA GLN A 13 14.44 17.60 -5.51
C GLN A 13 12.92 17.63 -5.43
N LEU A 14 12.33 17.06 -4.37
CA LEU A 14 10.89 16.85 -4.27
C LEU A 14 10.10 18.15 -4.41
N ASN A 15 10.49 19.23 -3.75
CA ASN A 15 9.78 20.50 -3.85
C ASN A 15 9.76 21.01 -5.31
N LYS A 16 10.92 20.99 -5.99
CA LYS A 16 11.01 21.33 -7.41
C LYS A 16 10.07 20.47 -8.26
N TRP A 17 10.11 19.14 -8.09
CA TRP A 17 9.27 18.21 -8.85
C TRP A 17 7.78 18.38 -8.58
N MET A 18 7.37 18.69 -7.34
CA MET A 18 5.98 19.01 -7.03
C MET A 18 5.51 20.24 -7.79
N HIS A 19 6.29 21.33 -7.79
CA HIS A 19 5.91 22.56 -8.49
C HIS A 19 5.98 22.42 -10.03
N GLU A 20 6.90 21.60 -10.54
CA GLU A 20 7.10 21.39 -11.99
C GLU A 20 6.10 20.42 -12.60
N PHE A 21 5.88 19.25 -11.97
CA PHE A 21 5.07 18.18 -12.56
C PHE A 21 3.63 18.14 -12.06
N ILE A 22 3.38 18.47 -10.80
CA ILE A 22 2.04 18.36 -10.19
C ILE A 22 1.33 19.71 -10.15
N GLY A 23 2.06 20.76 -9.78
CA GLY A 23 1.52 22.10 -9.63
C GLY A 23 0.71 22.61 -10.82
N PRO A 24 1.18 22.46 -12.09
CA PRO A 24 0.43 22.91 -13.25
C PRO A 24 -0.87 22.12 -13.50
N LEU A 25 -0.97 20.90 -12.97
CA LEU A 25 -2.13 20.03 -13.11
C LEU A 25 -3.19 20.27 -12.02
N TYR A 26 -2.84 20.99 -10.95
CA TYR A 26 -3.74 21.28 -9.84
C TYR A 26 -4.40 22.65 -10.00
N SER A 27 -5.73 22.65 -10.14
CA SER A 27 -6.55 23.86 -10.28
C SER A 27 -7.37 24.24 -9.03
N GLY A 28 -7.17 23.53 -7.91
CA GLY A 28 -7.90 23.79 -6.67
C GLY A 28 -7.35 24.97 -5.85
N ALA A 29 -8.11 25.38 -4.84
CA ALA A 29 -7.65 26.36 -3.86
C ALA A 29 -6.50 25.80 -2.99
N HIS A 30 -5.73 26.67 -2.35
CA HIS A 30 -4.63 26.29 -1.45
C HIS A 30 -3.55 25.39 -2.11
N ARG A 31 -3.18 25.67 -3.37
CA ARG A 31 -2.19 24.91 -4.15
C ARG A 31 -0.91 24.60 -3.37
N ASP A 32 -0.31 25.57 -2.70
CA ASP A 32 0.96 25.34 -1.99
C ASP A 32 0.79 24.38 -0.80
N GLN A 33 -0.36 24.45 -0.09
CA GLN A 33 -0.68 23.50 0.99
C GLN A 33 -0.93 22.10 0.44
N TYR A 34 -1.63 21.99 -0.68
CA TYR A 34 -1.83 20.72 -1.39
C TYR A 34 -0.49 20.09 -1.80
N LEU A 35 0.39 20.87 -2.43
CA LEU A 35 1.70 20.40 -2.88
C LEU A 35 2.57 19.98 -1.69
N LEU A 36 2.54 20.73 -0.59
CA LEU A 36 3.26 20.40 0.63
C LEU A 36 2.76 19.09 1.27
N GLU A 37 1.44 18.93 1.39
CA GLU A 37 0.83 17.71 1.93
C GLU A 37 1.10 16.49 1.04
N LEU A 38 1.00 16.66 -0.29
CA LEU A 38 1.32 15.60 -1.25
C LEU A 38 2.81 15.22 -1.21
N GLN A 39 3.70 16.21 -1.09
CA GLN A 39 5.14 16.01 -0.95
C GLN A 39 5.48 15.15 0.26
N TRP A 40 4.79 15.38 1.39
CA TRP A 40 4.98 14.60 2.60
C TRP A 40 4.76 13.11 2.36
N TYR A 41 3.64 12.75 1.71
CA TYR A 41 3.31 11.35 1.45
C TYR A 41 4.35 10.66 0.56
N ILE A 42 4.81 11.32 -0.51
CA ILE A 42 5.82 10.70 -1.38
C ILE A 42 7.22 10.66 -0.76
N SER A 43 7.62 11.65 0.04
CA SER A 43 8.90 11.63 0.76
C SER A 43 8.95 10.46 1.76
N ASN A 44 7.83 10.22 2.46
CA ASN A 44 7.72 9.17 3.47
C ASN A 44 7.36 7.78 2.91
N ALA A 45 7.23 7.63 1.59
CA ALA A 45 6.85 6.38 0.94
C ALA A 45 7.97 5.33 0.85
N PHE A 46 9.23 5.71 1.13
CA PHE A 46 10.41 4.91 0.78
C PHE A 46 11.26 4.42 1.95
N GLY A 47 10.76 4.53 3.19
CA GLY A 47 11.45 4.12 4.41
C GLY A 47 11.82 5.28 5.32
N SER A 48 12.38 4.99 6.49
CA SER A 48 12.89 6.00 7.44
C SER A 48 14.38 6.26 7.20
N MET A 49 14.71 7.54 7.03
CA MET A 49 16.09 8.01 6.95
C MET A 49 16.87 7.78 8.25
N GLU A 50 16.22 7.98 9.39
CA GLU A 50 16.82 7.90 10.72
C GLU A 50 17.05 6.45 11.11
N ARG A 51 15.97 5.65 11.05
CA ARG A 51 15.94 4.26 11.52
C ARG A 51 16.49 3.26 10.52
N LEU A 52 16.60 3.64 9.25
CA LEU A 52 17.04 2.76 8.16
C LEU A 52 16.14 1.52 8.01
N ASP A 53 14.84 1.73 8.19
CA ASP A 53 13.81 0.69 8.08
C ASP A 53 12.78 1.00 6.99
N TYR A 54 12.04 -0.01 6.56
CA TYR A 54 10.90 0.11 5.66
C TYR A 54 9.80 -0.88 6.06
N GLY A 55 8.53 -0.52 5.87
CA GLY A 55 7.40 -1.36 6.21
C GLY A 55 6.07 -0.83 5.69
N THR A 56 4.97 -1.41 6.17
CA THR A 56 3.60 -1.16 5.68
C THR A 56 3.13 0.28 5.88
N GLY A 57 3.65 1.00 6.87
CA GLY A 57 3.38 2.44 7.06
C GLY A 57 3.94 3.30 5.92
N HIS A 58 5.09 2.93 5.35
CA HIS A 58 5.66 3.60 4.17
C HIS A 58 4.89 3.23 2.90
N GLU A 59 4.49 1.97 2.77
CA GLU A 59 3.60 1.50 1.70
C GLU A 59 2.26 2.27 1.69
N LEU A 60 1.70 2.52 2.88
CA LEU A 60 0.49 3.33 3.06
C LEU A 60 0.68 4.78 2.62
N ASN A 61 1.85 5.38 2.88
CA ASN A 61 2.17 6.73 2.41
C ASN A 61 2.19 6.81 0.87
N TYR A 62 2.69 5.78 0.17
CA TYR A 62 2.60 5.73 -1.29
C TYR A 62 1.15 5.65 -1.79
N LEU A 63 0.31 4.82 -1.14
CA LEU A 63 -1.12 4.76 -1.44
C LEU A 63 -1.81 6.11 -1.21
N ALA A 64 -1.44 6.84 -0.15
CA ALA A 64 -1.97 8.16 0.14
C ALA A 64 -1.55 9.19 -0.91
N PHE A 65 -0.31 9.14 -1.40
CA PHE A 65 0.15 9.96 -2.51
C PHE A 65 -0.70 9.73 -3.78
N LEU A 66 -0.89 8.48 -4.21
CA LEU A 66 -1.72 8.16 -5.38
C LEU A 66 -3.18 8.59 -5.17
N THR A 67 -3.71 8.37 -3.97
CA THR A 67 -5.06 8.81 -3.60
C THR A 67 -5.18 10.33 -3.64
N GLY A 68 -4.14 11.06 -3.24
CA GLY A 68 -4.08 12.52 -3.29
C GLY A 68 -4.11 13.07 -4.70
N LEU A 69 -3.48 12.38 -5.67
CA LEU A 69 -3.59 12.72 -7.09
C LEU A 69 -4.97 12.41 -7.66
N TRP A 70 -5.58 11.30 -7.23
CA TRP A 70 -6.88 10.85 -7.73
C TRP A 70 -8.05 11.69 -7.20
N LYS A 71 -8.05 12.04 -5.91
CA LYS A 71 -9.14 12.82 -5.27
C LYS A 71 -9.36 14.18 -5.91
N VAL A 72 -8.30 14.79 -6.45
CA VAL A 72 -8.34 16.12 -7.07
C VAL A 72 -8.43 16.05 -8.60
N GLY A 73 -8.52 14.85 -9.18
CA GLY A 73 -8.69 14.64 -10.61
C GLY A 73 -7.42 14.78 -11.46
N ILE A 74 -6.23 14.89 -10.85
CA ILE A 74 -4.95 14.84 -11.60
C ILE A 74 -4.77 13.48 -12.24
N LEU A 75 -5.04 12.41 -11.47
CA LEU A 75 -5.31 11.11 -12.07
C LEU A 75 -6.75 11.10 -12.58
N PRO A 76 -6.98 10.93 -13.89
CA PRO A 76 -8.32 10.98 -14.45
C PRO A 76 -9.15 9.80 -13.95
N ARG A 77 -10.48 9.95 -13.98
CA ARG A 77 -11.39 8.85 -13.60
C ARG A 77 -11.32 7.63 -14.53
N THR A 78 -10.66 7.76 -15.68
CA THR A 78 -10.41 6.69 -16.66
C THR A 78 -9.27 5.76 -16.25
N VAL A 79 -8.50 6.09 -15.20
CA VAL A 79 -7.46 5.21 -14.65
C VAL A 79 -8.10 3.90 -14.24
N ASN A 80 -7.60 2.80 -14.81
CA ASN A 80 -8.12 1.46 -14.60
C ASN A 80 -7.15 0.61 -13.75
N GLY A 81 -7.50 -0.66 -13.51
CA GLY A 81 -6.69 -1.55 -12.68
C GLY A 81 -5.26 -1.75 -13.20
N SER A 82 -5.05 -1.77 -14.51
CA SER A 82 -3.72 -1.93 -15.12
C SER A 82 -2.82 -0.72 -14.81
N ASP A 83 -3.37 0.49 -14.86
CA ASP A 83 -2.63 1.72 -14.53
C ASP A 83 -2.15 1.68 -13.06
N PHE A 84 -3.02 1.25 -12.14
CA PHE A 84 -2.63 1.05 -10.74
C PHE A 84 -1.52 0.00 -10.60
N LEU A 85 -1.61 -1.12 -11.31
CA LEU A 85 -0.58 -2.15 -11.29
C LEU A 85 0.75 -1.65 -11.83
N ILE A 86 0.76 -0.79 -12.86
CA ILE A 86 1.97 -0.18 -13.40
C ILE A 86 2.60 0.77 -12.38
N MET A 87 1.82 1.68 -11.79
CA MET A 87 2.30 2.60 -10.76
C MET A 87 2.91 1.86 -9.57
N PHE A 88 2.18 0.89 -9.00
CA PHE A 88 2.69 0.04 -7.92
C PHE A 88 3.87 -0.84 -8.36
N GLY A 89 3.91 -1.30 -9.61
CA GLY A 89 5.05 -2.06 -10.14
C GLY A 89 6.35 -1.26 -10.14
N HIS A 90 6.30 0.00 -10.58
CA HIS A 90 7.44 0.92 -10.51
C HIS A 90 7.85 1.20 -9.06
N TYR A 91 6.87 1.46 -8.18
CA TYR A 91 7.11 1.65 -6.76
C TYR A 91 7.82 0.45 -6.12
N TYR A 92 7.28 -0.76 -6.26
CA TYR A 92 7.88 -1.96 -5.66
C TYR A 92 9.25 -2.30 -6.24
N ASN A 93 9.50 -2.02 -7.52
CA ASN A 93 10.83 -2.18 -8.11
C ASN A 93 11.85 -1.26 -7.45
N LEU A 94 11.50 0.01 -7.24
CA LEU A 94 12.35 0.95 -6.51
C LEU A 94 12.53 0.54 -5.05
N THR A 95 11.44 0.28 -4.34
CA THR A 95 11.48 -0.05 -2.90
C THR A 95 12.27 -1.32 -2.62
N ARG A 96 12.11 -2.39 -3.40
CA ARG A 96 12.95 -3.60 -3.25
C ARG A 96 14.42 -3.33 -3.53
N LYS A 97 14.73 -2.46 -4.50
CA LYS A 97 16.10 -2.04 -4.76
C LYS A 97 16.66 -1.29 -3.56
N LEU A 98 15.90 -0.39 -2.94
CA LEU A 98 16.31 0.32 -1.71
C LEU A 98 16.52 -0.65 -0.56
N ILE A 99 15.56 -1.54 -0.27
CA ILE A 99 15.66 -2.57 0.77
C ILE A 99 16.94 -3.39 0.61
N THR A 100 17.22 -3.88 -0.59
CA THR A 100 18.39 -4.75 -0.82
C THR A 100 19.71 -4.00 -0.96
N THR A 101 19.71 -2.77 -1.47
CA THR A 101 20.93 -1.97 -1.66
C THR A 101 21.41 -1.36 -0.34
N TYR A 102 20.47 -0.94 0.51
CA TYR A 102 20.77 -0.30 1.79
C TYR A 102 20.55 -1.20 3.00
N THR A 103 20.15 -2.44 2.77
CA THR A 103 19.88 -3.43 3.83
C THR A 103 18.90 -2.88 4.87
N LEU A 104 17.77 -2.36 4.38
CA LEU A 104 16.78 -1.74 5.26
C LEU A 104 16.15 -2.80 6.16
N GLU A 105 15.97 -2.45 7.44
CA GLU A 105 15.33 -3.33 8.40
C GLU A 105 13.81 -3.34 8.22
N PRO A 106 13.12 -4.44 8.55
CA PRO A 106 11.67 -4.48 8.59
C PRO A 106 11.08 -3.57 9.67
N ALA A 107 10.38 -2.49 9.28
CA ALA A 107 9.77 -1.55 10.21
C ALA A 107 8.51 -2.14 10.85
N GLY A 108 8.42 -2.11 12.18
CA GLY A 108 7.25 -2.64 12.90
C GLY A 108 7.04 -4.14 12.71
N SER A 109 8.13 -4.89 12.45
CA SER A 109 8.05 -6.32 12.19
C SER A 109 7.42 -7.08 13.36
N HIS A 110 6.50 -7.99 13.04
CA HIS A 110 6.03 -9.02 13.95
C HIS A 110 6.89 -10.30 13.90
N GLY A 111 8.11 -10.19 13.34
CA GLY A 111 8.95 -11.33 12.99
C GLY A 111 8.22 -12.30 12.05
N VAL A 112 8.35 -13.60 12.32
CA VAL A 112 7.70 -14.66 11.53
C VAL A 112 6.16 -14.65 11.61
N TRP A 113 5.57 -13.87 12.52
CA TRP A 113 4.12 -13.75 12.70
C TRP A 113 3.49 -12.64 11.86
N GLY A 114 4.32 -11.84 11.17
CA GLY A 114 3.84 -10.91 10.15
C GLY A 114 3.44 -11.63 8.86
N LEU A 115 2.62 -10.95 8.05
CA LEU A 115 2.32 -11.43 6.69
C LEU A 115 3.60 -11.51 5.85
N ASP A 116 4.37 -10.41 5.88
CA ASP A 116 5.61 -10.16 5.15
C ASP A 116 6.43 -9.17 5.97
N ASP A 117 7.73 -9.08 5.73
CA ASP A 117 8.61 -8.17 6.43
C ASP A 117 8.30 -6.69 6.10
N HIS A 118 7.84 -6.42 4.87
CA HIS A 118 7.81 -5.07 4.31
C HIS A 118 6.45 -4.68 3.71
N PHE A 119 5.71 -5.62 3.10
CA PHE A 119 4.58 -5.30 2.22
C PHE A 119 3.26 -5.96 2.63
N HIS A 120 2.14 -5.28 2.40
CA HIS A 120 0.79 -5.86 2.54
C HIS A 120 -0.07 -5.58 1.31
N ILE A 121 -0.06 -4.36 0.78
CA ILE A 121 -0.91 -3.96 -0.36
C ILE A 121 -0.63 -4.84 -1.58
N ILE A 122 0.62 -5.26 -1.79
CA ILE A 122 1.00 -6.13 -2.91
C ILE A 122 0.21 -7.44 -2.95
N TYR A 123 -0.13 -7.99 -1.77
CA TYR A 123 -0.93 -9.22 -1.63
C TYR A 123 -2.42 -8.96 -1.87
N ILE A 124 -2.93 -7.79 -1.51
CA ILE A 124 -4.30 -7.35 -1.84
C ILE A 124 -4.44 -7.24 -3.36
N LEU A 125 -3.55 -6.47 -4.01
CA LEU A 125 -3.57 -6.28 -5.46
C LEU A 125 -3.41 -7.62 -6.20
N GLY A 126 -2.45 -8.43 -5.77
CA GLY A 126 -2.17 -9.72 -6.40
C GLY A 126 -3.29 -10.75 -6.27
N SER A 127 -3.96 -10.81 -5.12
CA SER A 127 -5.13 -11.68 -4.94
C SER A 127 -6.36 -11.16 -5.70
N SER A 128 -6.50 -9.84 -5.86
CA SER A 128 -7.53 -9.21 -6.69
C SER A 128 -7.35 -9.56 -8.18
N GLN A 129 -6.12 -9.55 -8.70
CA GLN A 129 -5.81 -9.96 -10.08
C GLN A 129 -6.27 -11.40 -10.39
N LEU A 130 -6.35 -12.28 -9.39
CA LEU A 130 -6.69 -13.70 -9.56
C LEU A 130 -8.16 -14.03 -9.26
N LEU A 131 -9.00 -13.02 -9.05
CA LEU A 131 -10.46 -13.22 -8.89
C LEU A 131 -11.12 -13.72 -10.17
N LYS A 132 -10.63 -13.28 -11.33
CA LYS A 132 -11.10 -13.74 -12.63
C LYS A 132 -10.14 -14.76 -13.19
N GLN A 133 -10.56 -16.01 -13.15
CA GLN A 133 -9.96 -17.05 -13.96
C GLN A 133 -10.96 -17.33 -15.07
N ASP A 134 -10.57 -17.01 -16.30
CA ASP A 134 -11.36 -17.43 -17.45
C ASP A 134 -11.46 -18.97 -17.42
N LYS A 135 -12.63 -19.51 -17.75
CA LYS A 135 -12.87 -20.96 -17.85
C LYS A 135 -11.90 -21.64 -18.82
N THR A 136 -11.28 -20.89 -19.72
CA THR A 136 -10.30 -21.36 -20.70
C THR A 136 -8.86 -21.40 -20.15
N THR A 137 -8.57 -20.70 -19.06
CA THR A 137 -7.22 -20.59 -18.47
C THR A 137 -7.03 -21.58 -17.34
N THR A 138 -5.86 -22.24 -17.29
CA THR A 138 -5.49 -23.10 -16.17
C THR A 138 -5.57 -22.31 -14.87
N SER A 139 -6.46 -22.73 -13.97
CA SER A 139 -6.66 -22.12 -12.67
C SER A 139 -5.36 -22.07 -11.87
N VAL A 140 -4.83 -20.87 -11.65
CA VAL A 140 -3.73 -20.62 -10.73
C VAL A 140 -4.25 -20.83 -9.31
N LEU A 141 -3.76 -21.84 -8.60
CA LEU A 141 -4.23 -22.16 -7.25
C LEU A 141 -3.36 -21.48 -6.18
N PRO A 142 -3.93 -21.06 -5.03
CA PRO A 142 -3.15 -20.46 -3.94
C PRO A 142 -1.98 -21.33 -3.44
N LYS A 143 -2.16 -22.65 -3.39
CA LYS A 143 -1.08 -23.59 -3.00
C LYS A 143 0.17 -23.53 -3.87
N TYR A 144 0.09 -22.95 -5.07
CA TYR A 144 1.23 -22.83 -5.99
C TYR A 144 2.31 -21.89 -5.48
N VAL A 145 2.03 -21.04 -4.48
CA VAL A 145 3.06 -20.23 -3.81
C VAL A 145 4.17 -21.07 -3.18
N ASN A 146 3.90 -22.35 -2.87
CA ASN A 146 4.88 -23.29 -2.32
C ASN A 146 5.81 -23.90 -3.39
N ASN A 147 5.50 -23.71 -4.67
CA ASN A 147 6.32 -24.19 -5.78
C ASN A 147 7.12 -23.03 -6.39
N ARG A 148 8.41 -22.97 -6.05
CA ARG A 148 9.31 -21.90 -6.47
C ARG A 148 9.35 -21.68 -7.99
N SER A 149 9.26 -22.75 -8.79
CA SER A 149 9.27 -22.64 -10.26
C SER A 149 8.01 -21.93 -10.77
N ILE A 150 6.85 -22.35 -10.28
CA ILE A 150 5.56 -21.72 -10.61
C ILE A 150 5.55 -20.26 -10.13
N VAL A 151 6.08 -20.00 -8.93
CA VAL A 151 6.18 -18.63 -8.42
C VAL A 151 6.97 -17.74 -9.36
N TYR A 152 8.15 -18.16 -9.81
CA TYR A 152 8.92 -17.36 -10.75
C TYR A 152 8.21 -17.18 -12.09
N GLN A 153 7.50 -18.19 -12.59
CA GLN A 153 6.70 -18.11 -13.81
C GLN A 153 5.62 -17.01 -13.75
N TYR A 154 4.91 -16.88 -12.63
CA TYR A 154 3.84 -15.88 -12.46
C TYR A 154 4.32 -14.54 -11.87
N SER A 155 5.58 -14.47 -11.42
CA SER A 155 6.11 -13.28 -10.73
C SER A 155 6.13 -12.01 -11.57
N THR A 156 6.12 -12.11 -12.90
CA THR A 156 6.11 -10.95 -13.80
C THR A 156 4.71 -10.49 -14.16
N THR A 157 3.68 -11.30 -13.92
CA THR A 157 2.29 -11.04 -14.34
C THR A 157 1.33 -10.89 -13.18
N ASN A 158 1.71 -11.31 -11.97
CA ASN A 158 0.89 -11.21 -10.78
C ASN A 158 1.66 -10.69 -9.56
N MET A 159 1.13 -9.66 -8.89
CA MET A 159 1.75 -9.00 -7.74
C MET A 159 1.91 -9.93 -6.53
N TYR A 160 0.99 -10.88 -6.31
CA TYR A 160 1.09 -11.82 -5.20
C TYR A 160 2.32 -12.71 -5.40
N PHE A 161 2.42 -13.33 -6.57
CA PHE A 161 3.56 -14.16 -6.94
C PHE A 161 4.86 -13.34 -7.05
N ASN A 162 4.78 -12.07 -7.45
CA ASN A 162 5.90 -11.14 -7.45
C ASN A 162 6.47 -10.93 -6.02
N ALA A 163 5.59 -10.75 -5.03
CA ALA A 163 5.99 -10.63 -3.63
C ALA A 163 6.63 -11.92 -3.10
N ILE A 164 6.01 -13.08 -3.35
CA ILE A 164 6.57 -14.39 -2.94
C ILE A 164 7.92 -14.65 -3.60
N ALA A 165 8.09 -14.29 -4.87
CA ALA A 165 9.37 -14.41 -5.58
C ALA A 165 10.47 -13.58 -4.91
N PHE A 166 10.12 -12.39 -4.41
CA PHE A 166 11.05 -11.57 -3.63
C PHE A 166 11.41 -12.22 -2.31
N ILE A 167 10.44 -12.77 -1.56
CA ILE A 167 10.71 -13.56 -0.34
C ILE A 167 11.70 -14.69 -0.64
N TYR A 168 11.46 -15.49 -1.67
CA TYR A 168 12.37 -16.59 -2.07
C TYR A 168 13.76 -16.13 -2.52
N LYS A 169 13.92 -14.84 -2.85
CA LYS A 169 15.22 -14.25 -3.17
C LYS A 169 15.97 -13.88 -1.89
N VAL A 170 15.29 -13.25 -0.93
CA VAL A 170 15.92 -12.67 0.27
C VAL A 170 16.00 -13.63 1.46
N LYS A 171 15.03 -14.55 1.62
CA LYS A 171 14.99 -15.53 2.71
C LYS A 171 15.52 -16.89 2.25
N LYS A 172 16.14 -17.61 3.18
CA LYS A 172 16.65 -18.97 3.01
C LYS A 172 15.85 -19.92 3.90
N GLY A 173 15.91 -21.22 3.60
CA GLY A 173 15.14 -22.25 4.31
C GLY A 173 13.82 -22.59 3.63
N ALA A 174 13.01 -23.40 4.30
CA ALA A 174 11.72 -23.79 3.75
C ALA A 174 10.68 -22.66 3.95
N PHE A 175 9.77 -22.52 2.99
CA PHE A 175 8.80 -21.41 2.99
C PHE A 175 7.96 -21.33 4.27
N PHE A 176 7.55 -22.49 4.79
CA PHE A 176 6.76 -22.57 6.03
C PHE A 176 7.53 -22.15 7.28
N GLU A 177 8.87 -22.18 7.27
CA GLU A 177 9.70 -21.82 8.43
C GLU A 177 9.83 -20.29 8.55
N HIS A 178 10.06 -19.61 7.43
CA HIS A 178 10.35 -18.18 7.42
C HIS A 178 9.13 -17.30 7.04
N SER A 179 8.06 -17.92 6.55
CA SER A 179 6.81 -17.26 6.13
C SER A 179 5.57 -18.10 6.48
N PRO A 180 5.38 -18.52 7.75
CA PRO A 180 4.31 -19.43 8.16
C PRO A 180 2.91 -18.88 7.90
N ILE A 181 2.69 -17.57 8.05
CA ILE A 181 1.37 -16.96 7.78
C ILE A 181 0.99 -17.09 6.30
N LEU A 182 1.90 -16.77 5.38
CA LEU A 182 1.66 -16.94 3.94
C LEU A 182 1.51 -18.42 3.56
N TYR A 183 2.27 -19.31 4.21
CA TYR A 183 2.13 -20.75 4.03
C TYR A 183 0.73 -21.24 4.45
N ASP A 184 0.23 -20.82 5.61
CA ASP A 184 -1.12 -21.14 6.07
C ASP A 184 -2.18 -20.60 5.11
N ILE A 185 -2.03 -19.37 4.64
CA ILE A 185 -2.95 -18.75 3.68
C ILE A 185 -2.99 -19.52 2.35
N SER A 186 -1.87 -20.12 1.94
CA SER A 186 -1.79 -20.94 0.73
C SER A 186 -2.70 -22.18 0.74
N SER A 187 -3.14 -22.61 1.93
CA SER A 187 -4.08 -23.73 2.09
C SER A 187 -5.53 -23.35 1.75
N ILE A 188 -5.84 -22.06 1.67
CA ILE A 188 -7.17 -21.56 1.33
C ILE A 188 -7.45 -21.83 -0.15
N LYS A 189 -8.62 -22.40 -0.45
CA LYS A 189 -8.94 -22.90 -1.79
C LYS A 189 -9.19 -21.82 -2.86
N THR A 190 -9.58 -20.61 -2.46
CA THR A 190 -10.10 -19.59 -3.40
C THR A 190 -9.47 -18.22 -3.16
N TRP A 191 -9.05 -17.54 -4.23
CA TRP A 191 -8.49 -16.18 -4.16
C TRP A 191 -9.47 -15.15 -3.60
N SER A 192 -10.78 -15.30 -3.83
CA SER A 192 -11.80 -14.43 -3.24
C SER A 192 -11.77 -14.41 -1.71
N LYS A 193 -11.65 -15.59 -1.08
CA LYS A 193 -11.48 -15.69 0.39
C LYS A 193 -10.16 -15.09 0.85
N ILE A 194 -9.08 -15.29 0.09
CA ILE A 194 -7.77 -14.71 0.40
C ILE A 194 -7.85 -13.18 0.35
N LEU A 195 -8.39 -12.59 -0.73
CA LEU A 195 -8.57 -11.15 -0.84
C LEU A 195 -9.39 -10.59 0.33
N LYS A 196 -10.51 -11.23 0.67
CA LYS A 196 -11.34 -10.85 1.82
C LYS A 196 -10.52 -10.83 3.12
N GLY A 197 -9.72 -11.89 3.33
CA GLY A 197 -8.83 -12.01 4.48
C GLY A 197 -7.75 -10.93 4.48
N MET A 198 -7.12 -10.65 3.33
CA MET A 198 -6.08 -9.63 3.20
C MET A 198 -6.60 -8.23 3.53
N LEU A 199 -7.80 -7.89 3.06
CA LEU A 199 -8.45 -6.61 3.38
C LEU A 199 -8.76 -6.48 4.87
N LYS A 200 -9.29 -7.54 5.50
CA LYS A 200 -9.53 -7.55 6.95
C LYS A 200 -8.23 -7.45 7.76
N MET A 201 -7.21 -8.18 7.34
CA MET A 201 -5.91 -8.15 7.98
C MET A 201 -5.25 -6.77 7.84
N TYR A 202 -5.38 -6.10 6.69
CA TYR A 202 -4.87 -4.74 6.51
C TYR A 202 -5.54 -3.75 7.47
N GLN A 203 -6.86 -3.87 7.64
CA GLN A 203 -7.60 -3.04 8.60
C GLN A 203 -7.08 -3.23 10.04
N ALA A 204 -6.80 -4.47 10.45
CA ALA A 204 -6.37 -4.79 11.81
C ALA A 204 -4.89 -4.52 12.07
N GLU A 205 -4.02 -4.93 11.13
CA GLU A 205 -2.57 -4.97 11.31
C GLU A 205 -1.84 -3.74 10.74
N VAL A 206 -2.51 -2.95 9.90
CA VAL A 206 -1.97 -1.66 9.42
C VAL A 206 -2.75 -0.53 10.08
N PHE A 207 -4.02 -0.33 9.73
CA PHE A 207 -4.80 0.80 10.28
C PHE A 207 -5.05 0.70 11.79
N GLY A 208 -5.23 -0.52 12.32
CA GLY A 208 -5.48 -0.77 13.73
C GLY A 208 -4.24 -0.74 14.63
N LYS A 209 -3.04 -0.55 14.08
CA LYS A 209 -1.78 -0.58 14.84
C LYS A 209 -1.17 0.81 14.94
N PHE A 210 -1.21 1.37 16.14
CA PHE A 210 -0.57 2.66 16.43
C PHE A 210 0.89 2.73 15.96
N PRO A 211 1.77 1.72 16.20
CA PRO A 211 3.16 1.80 15.74
C PRO A 211 3.32 1.97 14.23
N VAL A 212 2.32 1.53 13.44
CA VAL A 212 2.31 1.62 11.98
C VAL A 212 1.77 2.97 11.53
N VAL A 213 0.62 3.41 12.06
CA VAL A 213 -0.06 4.64 11.61
C VAL A 213 0.41 5.92 12.30
N GLN A 214 1.22 5.85 13.36
CA GLN A 214 1.76 7.05 14.05
C GLN A 214 2.56 7.99 13.13
N HIS A 215 3.06 7.49 12.00
CA HIS A 215 3.79 8.26 10.99
C HIS A 215 2.92 8.69 9.79
N PHE A 216 1.62 8.42 9.84
CA PHE A 216 0.67 8.91 8.85
C PHE A 216 0.19 10.30 9.28
N TYR A 217 0.61 11.34 8.56
CA TYR A 217 0.24 12.71 8.91
C TYR A 217 -1.05 13.12 8.22
N PHE A 218 -1.80 13.97 8.91
CA PHE A 218 -3.07 14.53 8.46
C PHE A 218 -2.85 16.02 8.16
N GLY A 219 -3.18 16.44 6.94
CA GLY A 219 -3.12 17.84 6.54
C GLY A 219 -4.50 18.46 6.39
N GLY A 220 -4.54 19.70 5.90
CA GLY A 220 -5.79 20.45 5.74
C GLY A 220 -6.53 20.18 4.43
N VAL A 221 -5.90 19.53 3.44
CA VAL A 221 -6.42 19.46 2.06
C VAL A 221 -6.78 18.02 1.68
N LEU A 222 -5.88 17.05 1.84
CA LEU A 222 -6.09 15.69 1.34
C LEU A 222 -6.72 14.75 2.37
N PHE A 223 -6.16 14.73 3.58
CA PHE A 223 -6.56 13.83 4.65
C PHE A 223 -6.77 14.62 5.96
N PRO A 224 -7.89 15.34 6.10
CA PRO A 224 -8.19 16.10 7.30
C PRO A 224 -8.46 15.21 8.52
N TRP A 225 -7.97 15.64 9.69
CA TRP A 225 -8.26 15.02 10.98
C TRP A 225 -9.64 15.45 11.51
N THR A 226 -10.67 15.08 10.76
CA THR A 226 -12.07 15.41 11.03
C THR A 226 -12.95 14.17 10.95
N ASN A 227 -14.03 14.16 11.70
CA ASN A 227 -15.03 13.11 11.66
C ASN A 227 -15.66 13.04 10.27
N ALA A 228 -15.62 11.86 9.65
CA ALA A 228 -16.07 11.65 8.28
C ALA A 228 -17.58 11.89 8.07
N LYS A 229 -18.40 11.87 9.14
CA LYS A 229 -19.86 12.02 9.03
C LYS A 229 -20.32 13.47 9.10
N ASP A 230 -19.75 14.24 10.01
CA ASP A 230 -20.22 15.60 10.34
C ASP A 230 -19.15 16.67 10.13
N GLY A 231 -17.92 16.30 9.77
CA GLY A 231 -16.81 17.23 9.56
C GLY A 231 -16.24 17.82 10.85
N SER A 232 -16.72 17.39 12.02
CA SER A 232 -16.25 17.92 13.30
C SER A 232 -14.78 17.55 13.55
N PRO A 233 -13.98 18.43 14.20
CA PRO A 233 -12.60 18.12 14.54
C PRO A 233 -12.50 16.86 15.42
N LEU A 234 -11.59 15.95 15.09
CA LEU A 234 -11.31 14.79 15.94
C LEU A 234 -10.41 15.18 17.13
N PRO A 235 -10.45 14.41 18.24
CA PRO A 235 -9.60 14.68 19.40
C PRO A 235 -8.12 14.69 19.03
N ILE A 236 -7.39 15.67 19.54
CA ILE A 236 -5.93 15.73 19.45
C ILE A 236 -5.39 15.36 20.83
N SER A 237 -4.67 14.25 20.91
CA SER A 237 -3.93 13.88 22.11
C SER A 237 -2.54 14.49 22.02
N THR A 238 -2.37 15.66 22.61
CA THR A 238 -1.03 16.16 22.96
C THR A 238 -0.69 15.58 24.31
N GLY A 239 0.45 14.90 24.45
CA GLY A 239 0.91 14.34 25.73
C GLY A 239 0.64 15.31 26.88
N ASP A 240 0.12 14.78 27.98
CA ASP A 240 -0.63 15.45 29.04
C ASP A 240 0.00 16.73 29.63
N GLU A 241 0.09 17.87 28.92
CA GLU A 241 0.25 19.22 29.53
C GLU A 241 -0.38 20.39 28.73
N ASP A 242 -0.71 20.27 27.43
CA ASP A 242 -1.05 21.44 26.60
C ASP A 242 -2.48 21.51 26.02
N VAL A 243 -3.42 20.69 26.51
CA VAL A 243 -4.81 20.63 26.00
C VAL A 243 -5.55 21.96 26.16
N SER A 244 -5.20 22.78 27.15
CA SER A 244 -5.88 24.05 27.43
C SER A 244 -5.43 25.21 26.54
N LYS A 245 -4.18 25.20 26.06
CA LYS A 245 -3.63 26.20 25.12
C LYS A 245 -4.05 25.91 23.69
N LEU A 246 -3.90 24.66 23.25
CA LEU A 246 -4.23 24.26 21.88
C LEU A 246 -5.73 24.34 21.58
N LYS A 247 -6.59 24.09 22.57
CA LYS A 247 -8.03 24.34 22.41
C LYS A 247 -8.31 25.80 22.10
N LYS A 248 -7.61 26.76 22.71
CA LYS A 248 -7.86 28.19 22.46
C LYS A 248 -7.34 28.63 21.08
N GLU A 249 -6.17 28.14 20.68
CA GLU A 249 -5.55 28.48 19.39
C GLU A 249 -6.28 27.82 18.21
N ALA A 250 -6.62 26.54 18.31
CA ALA A 250 -7.47 25.86 17.32
C ALA A 250 -8.86 26.51 17.28
N THR A 251 -9.37 27.02 18.42
CA THR A 251 -10.67 27.71 18.46
C THR A 251 -10.67 29.05 17.74
N GLN A 252 -9.55 29.77 17.82
CA GLN A 252 -9.38 31.06 17.18
C GLN A 252 -9.13 30.91 15.67
N ASP A 253 -8.33 29.92 15.26
CA ASP A 253 -8.01 29.66 13.84
C ASP A 253 -9.23 29.11 13.07
N TRP A 254 -10.14 28.34 13.70
CA TRP A 254 -11.37 27.91 13.01
C TRP A 254 -12.38 29.06 12.81
N LYS A 255 -12.52 29.98 13.76
CA LYS A 255 -13.45 31.13 13.62
C LYS A 255 -13.04 32.05 12.48
N VAL A 256 -11.74 32.27 12.32
CA VAL A 256 -11.18 33.07 11.21
C VAL A 256 -11.38 32.38 9.85
N ARG A 257 -11.40 31.04 9.82
CA ARG A 257 -11.64 30.24 8.59
C ARG A 257 -13.12 30.14 8.21
N GLU A 258 -14.04 30.19 9.19
CA GLU A 258 -15.49 30.16 8.96
C GLU A 258 -15.98 31.47 8.29
N GLU A 259 -15.37 32.62 8.64
CA GLU A 259 -15.69 33.92 8.02
C GLU A 259 -15.23 34.05 6.55
N GLN A 260 -14.47 33.09 6.01
CA GLN A 260 -13.94 33.10 4.64
C GLN A 260 -14.46 31.98 3.73
N GLN A 261 -15.52 31.25 4.12
CA GLN A 261 -15.92 30.04 3.41
C GLN A 261 -16.61 30.28 2.05
N VAL A 262 -15.89 29.95 0.98
CA VAL A 262 -16.45 29.43 -0.28
C VAL A 262 -16.49 27.91 -0.15
N HIS A 263 -17.66 27.29 -0.21
CA HIS A 263 -17.83 25.83 -0.09
C HIS A 263 -16.93 25.06 -1.08
N ALA A 264 -16.15 24.09 -0.57
CA ALA A 264 -15.39 23.14 -1.38
C ALA A 264 -16.36 22.19 -2.12
N PRO A 265 -16.48 22.26 -3.47
CA PRO A 265 -17.55 21.58 -4.22
C PRO A 265 -17.42 20.05 -4.31
N TRP A 266 -16.29 19.48 -3.89
CA TRP A 266 -15.99 18.04 -4.03
C TRP A 266 -16.34 17.21 -2.80
N ILE A 267 -16.93 17.80 -1.75
CA ILE A 267 -17.59 17.05 -0.68
C ILE A 267 -18.95 16.56 -1.20
N SER A 268 -18.94 15.72 -2.23
CA SER A 268 -20.10 14.95 -2.65
C SER A 268 -19.78 13.46 -2.49
N ASN A 269 -20.27 12.94 -1.36
CA ASN A 269 -20.48 11.53 -0.99
C ASN A 269 -19.37 10.50 -1.33
N PRO A 270 -18.67 9.96 -0.33
CA PRO A 270 -18.11 8.63 -0.48
C PRO A 270 -19.27 7.62 -0.41
N ILE A 271 -19.64 7.06 -1.57
CA ILE A 271 -20.38 5.80 -1.72
C ILE A 271 -21.65 5.74 -0.85
N SER A 272 -22.77 6.26 -1.35
CA SER A 272 -24.11 5.89 -0.85
C SER A 272 -24.42 4.45 -1.27
N GLY A 273 -23.81 3.48 -0.59
CA GLY A 273 -24.14 2.06 -0.69
C GLY A 273 -25.16 1.71 0.37
N SER A 274 -26.30 1.16 -0.04
CA SER A 274 -27.33 0.64 0.88
C SER A 274 -26.72 -0.36 1.88
N ALA A 275 -27.21 -0.30 3.11
CA ALA A 275 -26.70 -1.01 4.30
C ALA A 275 -26.87 -2.56 4.28
N THR A 276 -26.42 -3.26 3.25
CA THR A 276 -26.54 -4.73 3.16
C THR A 276 -25.26 -5.48 2.80
N GLN A 277 -24.17 -4.82 2.39
CA GLN A 277 -22.90 -5.50 2.09
C GLN A 277 -21.69 -4.76 2.67
N SER A 278 -20.79 -5.51 3.32
CA SER A 278 -19.54 -4.97 3.85
C SER A 278 -18.64 -4.44 2.73
N PHE A 279 -17.77 -3.47 3.01
CA PHE A 279 -16.79 -2.95 2.05
C PHE A 279 -16.00 -4.06 1.35
N GLN A 280 -15.59 -5.09 2.10
CA GLN A 280 -14.86 -6.23 1.55
C GLN A 280 -15.71 -7.03 0.56
N ASP A 281 -17.01 -7.19 0.82
CA ASP A 281 -17.92 -7.87 -0.10
C ASP A 281 -18.15 -7.05 -1.39
N GLN A 282 -18.18 -5.72 -1.29
CA GLN A 282 -18.30 -4.82 -2.43
C GLN A 282 -17.07 -4.92 -3.36
N VAL A 283 -15.86 -4.97 -2.81
CA VAL A 283 -14.62 -5.14 -3.58
C VAL A 283 -14.57 -6.48 -4.31
N ILE A 284 -15.02 -7.56 -3.66
CA ILE A 284 -15.07 -8.88 -4.29
C ILE A 284 -16.13 -8.89 -5.41
N ALA A 285 -17.28 -8.27 -5.19
CA ALA A 285 -18.35 -8.20 -6.17
C ALA A 285 -17.97 -7.35 -7.40
N SER A 286 -17.20 -6.27 -7.24
CA SER A 286 -16.74 -5.44 -8.37
C SER A 286 -15.72 -6.17 -9.24
N GLY A 287 -14.78 -6.89 -8.63
CA GLY A 287 -13.80 -7.72 -9.35
C GLY A 287 -14.44 -8.82 -10.21
N ALA A 288 -15.64 -9.29 -9.84
CA ALA A 288 -16.38 -10.29 -10.62
C ALA A 288 -17.11 -9.72 -11.86
N ARG A 289 -17.23 -8.38 -12.03
CA ARG A 289 -18.15 -7.74 -13.00
C ARG A 289 -17.54 -7.07 -14.23
N MET A 290 -16.21 -6.86 -14.35
CA MET A 290 -15.61 -6.24 -15.56
C MET A 290 -15.73 -7.18 -16.81
N THR A 291 -15.61 -6.71 -18.05
CA THR A 291 -15.67 -7.57 -19.28
C THR A 291 -14.37 -7.54 -20.08
N ASP A 292 -14.10 -8.58 -20.87
CA ASP A 292 -12.78 -8.96 -21.44
C ASP A 292 -12.13 -7.95 -22.40
N HIS A 293 -12.89 -7.03 -22.98
CA HIS A 293 -12.40 -6.14 -24.05
C HIS A 293 -11.45 -5.02 -23.57
N GLU A 294 -11.42 -4.72 -22.27
CA GLU A 294 -10.64 -3.60 -21.71
C GLU A 294 -9.21 -4.00 -21.32
N LEU A 295 -8.93 -5.29 -21.12
CA LEU A 295 -7.63 -5.78 -20.61
C LEU A 295 -6.66 -6.18 -21.73
N GLU A 296 -7.14 -6.77 -22.84
CA GLU A 296 -6.26 -7.22 -23.94
C GLU A 296 -5.51 -6.08 -24.65
N HIS A 297 -6.09 -4.87 -24.66
CA HIS A 297 -5.46 -3.71 -25.28
C HIS A 297 -4.31 -3.14 -24.43
N ALA A 298 -4.28 -3.40 -23.12
CA ALA A 298 -3.28 -2.84 -22.21
C ALA A 298 -1.99 -3.69 -22.12
N MET A 299 -2.05 -4.98 -22.47
CA MET A 299 -0.97 -5.94 -22.21
C MET A 299 -0.05 -6.23 -23.40
N LYS A 300 -0.38 -5.75 -24.61
CA LYS A 300 0.41 -5.98 -25.82
C LYS A 300 1.32 -4.79 -26.11
N GLN A 301 2.41 -4.60 -25.34
CA GLN A 301 3.69 -4.06 -25.83
C GLN A 301 4.87 -4.52 -24.93
N PRO A 302 5.78 -5.36 -25.43
CA PRO A 302 6.86 -5.96 -24.65
C PRO A 302 8.19 -5.23 -24.86
N CYS A 303 9.04 -5.19 -23.83
CA CYS A 303 10.48 -5.13 -24.05
C CYS A 303 11.24 -5.93 -23.01
N THR A 304 12.24 -6.62 -23.51
CA THR A 304 12.77 -7.91 -23.07
C THR A 304 14.12 -7.80 -22.39
N SER A 305 14.42 -8.87 -21.64
CA SER A 305 15.75 -9.44 -21.33
C SER A 305 16.71 -8.63 -20.44
N ILE A 306 17.20 -9.28 -19.38
CA ILE A 306 18.62 -9.66 -19.22
C ILE A 306 18.75 -10.77 -18.16
N SER A 307 19.71 -11.64 -18.41
CA SER A 307 19.91 -13.03 -18.01
C SER A 307 20.53 -13.28 -16.63
N ASN A 308 20.28 -14.50 -16.15
CA ASN A 308 20.81 -15.24 -14.99
C ASN A 308 22.34 -15.43 -14.95
N ARG A 309 22.91 -15.64 -13.75
CA ARG A 309 23.51 -16.93 -13.30
C ARG A 309 23.89 -16.95 -11.79
N PRO A 310 24.09 -18.14 -11.17
CA PRO A 310 23.80 -18.41 -9.75
C PRO A 310 25.02 -18.80 -8.90
N SER A 311 24.83 -18.90 -7.57
CA SER A 311 25.65 -19.78 -6.73
C SER A 311 24.89 -20.27 -5.47
N SER A 312 25.30 -21.46 -5.05
CA SER A 312 24.71 -22.45 -4.14
C SER A 312 25.31 -22.42 -2.73
N SER A 313 24.55 -22.80 -1.69
CA SER A 313 24.89 -23.89 -0.75
C SER A 313 23.90 -24.00 0.42
N SER A 314 23.76 -25.22 0.91
CA SER A 314 22.81 -25.81 1.85
C SER A 314 23.23 -25.77 3.32
N ALA A 315 22.28 -25.77 4.26
CA ALA A 315 22.35 -26.54 5.53
C ALA A 315 20.97 -26.62 6.24
N GLN A 316 20.70 -27.81 6.78
CA GLN A 316 19.59 -28.30 7.63
C GLN A 316 19.61 -27.69 9.05
N ALA A 317 18.67 -27.89 9.98
CA ALA A 317 17.23 -28.17 10.08
C ALA A 317 16.94 -28.23 11.61
N GLY A 318 15.76 -27.82 12.07
CA GLY A 318 15.35 -28.01 13.47
C GLY A 318 14.04 -27.29 13.79
N GLY A 319 12.94 -28.05 13.88
CA GLY A 319 11.58 -27.52 14.04
C GLY A 319 11.16 -27.31 15.50
N ILE A 320 10.12 -26.49 15.72
CA ILE A 320 9.29 -26.28 16.94
C ILE A 320 8.16 -25.25 16.57
N PRO A 321 6.98 -25.24 17.23
CA PRO A 321 5.66 -25.68 16.75
C PRO A 321 4.77 -24.57 16.13
N THR A 322 3.63 -24.98 15.55
CA THR A 322 2.71 -24.16 14.73
C THR A 322 1.57 -23.49 15.52
N THR A 323 1.32 -22.20 15.27
CA THR A 323 0.07 -21.50 15.63
C THR A 323 -0.53 -20.83 14.38
N LYS A 324 -1.81 -21.11 14.08
CA LYS A 324 -2.50 -20.74 12.84
C LYS A 324 -3.01 -19.30 12.81
N ALA A 325 -3.12 -18.73 11.61
CA ALA A 325 -3.79 -17.45 11.39
C ALA A 325 -5.26 -17.47 11.86
N PRO A 326 -5.73 -16.47 12.64
CA PRO A 326 -6.98 -16.52 13.40
C PRO A 326 -8.28 -16.55 12.56
N TRP A 327 -8.18 -16.34 11.25
CA TRP A 327 -9.31 -16.35 10.30
C TRP A 327 -9.26 -17.53 9.29
N ALA A 328 -8.25 -18.40 9.38
CA ALA A 328 -8.00 -19.49 8.43
C ALA A 328 -8.79 -20.78 8.73
N LYS A 329 -10.05 -20.68 9.19
CA LYS A 329 -10.93 -21.85 9.38
C LYS A 329 -11.84 -22.09 8.18
#